data_AF-A0A957F0D4-F1
#
_entry.id   AF-A0A957F0D4-F1
#
_cell.length_a   1.000
_cell.length_b   1.000
_cell.length_c   1.000
_cell.angle_alpha   90.00
_cell.angle_beta   90.00
_cell.angle_gamma   90.00
#
_symmetry.space_group_name_H-M   'P 1'
#
loop_
_entity.id
_entity.type
_entity.pdbx_description
1 polymer ?
#
loop_
_entity_poly.entity_id
_entity_poly.type
_entity_poly.pdbx_seq_one_letter_code
_entity_poly.pdbx_strand_id
1 'polypeptide(L)'
;HVELAKKFPNCFLEITFTSVTSGSIEYMVEEVGSERVLYGSDAPMRDPYPQFGWVAYADISEQDKRNIFGRNMEKILARVKLPE
;
A
#
# COMPACT_ATOMS: atom_id res chain seq x y z
N HIS A 1 -9.99 -2.42 9.49
CA HIS A 1 -8.58 -1.99 9.60
C HIS A 1 -8.40 -0.51 9.29
N VAL A 2 -9.10 0.02 8.29
CA VAL A 2 -9.11 1.46 7.95
C VAL A 2 -9.34 2.39 9.15
N GLU A 3 -10.34 2.13 10.00
CA GLU A 3 -10.61 2.97 11.18
C GLU A 3 -9.41 3.11 12.12
N LEU A 4 -8.58 2.06 12.26
CA LEU A 4 -7.36 2.13 13.05
C LEU A 4 -6.29 2.98 12.35
N ALA A 5 -6.13 2.84 11.03
CA ALA A 5 -5.22 3.67 10.26
C ALA A 5 -5.64 5.15 10.24
N LYS A 6 -6.95 5.45 10.26
CA LYS A 6 -7.45 6.83 10.44
C LYS A 6 -7.12 7.38 11.82
N LYS A 7 -7.28 6.57 12.86
CA LYS A 7 -7.00 6.96 14.25
C LYS A 7 -5.51 7.16 14.54
N PHE A 8 -4.64 6.34 13.96
CA PHE A 8 -3.20 6.34 14.25
C PHE A 8 -2.39 6.77 13.02
N PRO A 9 -1.78 7.97 13.02
CA PRO A 9 -1.09 8.51 11.84
C PRO A 9 0.15 7.71 11.42
N ASN A 10 0.67 6.85 12.31
CA ASN A 10 1.79 5.95 12.07
C ASN A 10 1.36 4.52 11.66
N CYS A 11 0.08 4.28 11.43
CA CYS A 11 -0.44 2.99 10.95
C CYS A 11 -0.69 3.07 9.43
N PHE A 12 -0.17 2.07 8.72
CA PHE A 12 -0.20 1.97 7.26
C PHE A 12 -1.03 0.75 6.86
N LEU A 13 -1.69 0.82 5.70
CA LEU A 13 -2.44 -0.30 5.12
C LEU A 13 -1.61 -0.95 4.03
N GLU A 14 -1.31 -2.23 4.15
CA GLU A 14 -0.60 -2.99 3.12
C GLU A 14 -1.61 -3.79 2.28
N ILE A 15 -1.39 -3.85 0.95
CA ILE A 15 -2.42 -4.27 -0.01
C ILE A 15 -2.67 -5.77 -0.07
N THR A 16 -1.79 -6.61 0.50
CA THR A 16 -1.95 -8.06 0.47
C THR A 16 -3.24 -8.45 1.15
N PHE A 17 -4.12 -9.08 0.36
CA PHE A 17 -5.39 -9.56 0.86
C PHE A 17 -5.80 -10.85 0.15
N THR A 18 -6.36 -11.80 0.90
CA THR A 18 -6.80 -13.08 0.32
C THR A 18 -7.93 -12.88 -0.67
N SER A 19 -8.89 -12.00 -0.35
CA SER A 19 -10.01 -11.69 -1.22
C SER A 19 -9.60 -10.65 -2.27
N VAL A 20 -9.99 -10.90 -3.52
CA VAL A 20 -9.70 -10.03 -4.66
C VAL A 20 -10.83 -9.03 -4.85
N THR A 21 -11.03 -8.16 -3.86
CA THR A 21 -12.14 -7.20 -3.88
C THR A 21 -11.79 -6.03 -4.79
N SER A 22 -12.58 -5.86 -5.86
CA SER A 22 -12.49 -4.70 -6.76
C SER A 22 -12.71 -3.40 -5.97
N GLY A 23 -11.98 -2.33 -6.31
CA GLY A 23 -12.10 -1.04 -5.62
C GLY A 23 -11.36 -0.95 -4.29
N SER A 24 -10.65 -2.01 -3.87
CA SER A 24 -9.98 -2.02 -2.55
C SER A 24 -8.85 -0.99 -2.45
N ILE A 25 -8.10 -0.76 -3.54
CA ILE A 25 -7.02 0.24 -3.57
C ILE A 25 -7.61 1.65 -3.48
N GLU A 26 -8.63 1.93 -4.26
CA GLU A 26 -9.37 3.19 -4.30
C GLU A 26 -9.95 3.50 -2.92
N TYR A 27 -10.62 2.54 -2.29
CA TYR A 27 -11.16 2.67 -0.94
C TYR A 27 -10.06 3.01 0.09
N MET A 28 -8.91 2.34 0.05
CA MET A 28 -7.81 2.65 0.96
C MET A 28 -7.25 4.07 0.72
N VAL A 29 -7.09 4.47 -0.53
CA VAL A 29 -6.60 5.81 -0.88
C VAL A 29 -7.59 6.89 -0.47
N GLU A 30 -8.90 6.70 -0.71
CA GLU A 30 -9.96 7.62 -0.29
C GLU A 30 -9.99 7.82 1.23
N GLU A 31 -9.83 6.74 1.98
CA GLU A 31 -10.00 6.76 3.44
C GLU A 31 -8.78 7.27 4.21
N VAL A 32 -7.56 6.97 3.76
CA VAL A 32 -6.33 7.30 4.51
C VAL A 32 -5.29 8.09 3.72
N GLY A 33 -5.51 8.30 2.41
CA GLY A 33 -4.55 8.90 1.49
C GLY A 33 -3.50 7.90 1.01
N SER A 34 -3.02 8.09 -0.22
CA SER A 34 -2.05 7.18 -0.86
C SER A 34 -0.71 7.11 -0.14
N GLU A 35 -0.31 8.14 0.62
CA GLU A 35 0.94 8.17 1.37
C GLU A 35 0.98 7.21 2.58
N ARG A 36 -0.16 6.56 2.91
CA ARG A 36 -0.27 5.58 4.00
C ARG A 36 -0.70 4.19 3.54
N VAL A 37 -0.57 3.91 2.26
CA VAL A 37 -0.82 2.60 1.66
C VAL A 37 0.49 2.01 1.14
N LEU A 38 0.77 0.74 1.43
CA LEU A 38 2.02 0.07 1.08
C LEU A 38 1.78 -1.07 0.11
N TYR A 39 2.61 -1.15 -0.92
CA TYR A 39 2.67 -2.33 -1.77
C TYR A 39 3.28 -3.52 -1.00
N GLY A 40 2.66 -4.68 -1.14
CA GLY A 40 3.21 -5.98 -0.78
C GLY A 40 2.57 -7.06 -1.67
N SER A 41 3.37 -8.06 -2.01
CA SER A 41 2.95 -9.13 -2.91
C SER A 41 2.66 -10.44 -2.18
N ASP A 42 3.18 -10.61 -0.96
CA ASP A 42 3.22 -11.87 -0.23
C ASP A 42 3.99 -12.98 -0.97
N ALA A 43 4.99 -12.60 -1.78
CA ALA A 43 5.88 -13.58 -2.41
C ALA A 43 6.74 -14.29 -1.32
N PRO A 44 6.94 -15.62 -1.42
CA PRO A 44 6.55 -16.51 -2.52
C PRO A 44 5.17 -17.17 -2.36
N MET A 45 4.41 -16.87 -1.31
CA MET A 45 3.09 -17.47 -1.05
C MET A 45 2.06 -17.12 -2.12
N ARG A 46 2.20 -15.96 -2.76
CA ARG A 46 1.36 -15.52 -3.88
C ARG A 46 2.21 -15.09 -5.07
N ASP A 47 1.62 -15.24 -6.26
CA ASP A 47 2.14 -14.62 -7.47
C ASP A 47 2.14 -13.08 -7.29
N PRO A 48 3.24 -12.36 -7.59
CA PRO A 48 3.29 -10.91 -7.47
C PRO A 48 2.54 -10.15 -8.57
N TYR A 49 2.26 -10.76 -9.74
CA TYR A 49 1.64 -10.10 -10.89
C TYR A 49 0.23 -9.57 -10.60
N PRO A 50 -0.69 -10.32 -9.96
CA PRO A 50 -2.02 -9.80 -9.66
C PRO A 50 -1.97 -8.59 -8.72
N GLN A 51 -1.12 -8.60 -7.70
CA GLN A 51 -0.97 -7.54 -6.71
C GLN A 51 -0.37 -6.28 -7.35
N PHE A 52 0.58 -6.46 -8.26
CA PHE A 52 1.03 -5.37 -9.13
C PHE A 52 -0.13 -4.81 -9.95
N GLY A 53 -0.91 -5.69 -10.57
CA GLY A 53 -2.10 -5.32 -11.35
C GLY A 53 -3.13 -4.51 -10.56
N TRP A 54 -3.38 -4.86 -9.29
CA TRP A 54 -4.33 -4.14 -8.45
C TRP A 54 -4.00 -2.65 -8.34
N VAL A 55 -2.73 -2.31 -8.12
CA VAL A 55 -2.29 -0.91 -8.02
C VAL A 55 -2.14 -0.27 -9.40
N ALA A 56 -1.61 -1.00 -10.39
CA ALA A 56 -1.37 -0.47 -11.73
C ALA A 56 -2.68 -0.03 -12.42
N TYR A 57 -3.75 -0.80 -12.23
CA TYR A 57 -5.06 -0.57 -12.85
C TYR A 57 -6.09 0.09 -11.93
N ALA A 58 -5.72 0.46 -10.71
CA ALA A 58 -6.61 1.24 -9.84
C ALA A 58 -6.95 2.61 -10.46
N ASP A 59 -8.19 3.05 -10.28
CA ASP A 59 -8.70 4.35 -10.74
C ASP A 59 -8.29 5.48 -9.77
N ILE A 60 -6.97 5.66 -9.66
CA ILE A 60 -6.31 6.70 -8.85
C ILE A 60 -5.23 7.39 -9.69
N SER A 61 -4.74 8.53 -9.20
CA SER A 61 -3.71 9.28 -9.93
C SER A 61 -2.41 8.47 -10.06
N GLU A 62 -1.66 8.72 -11.14
CA GLU A 62 -0.32 8.14 -11.31
C GLU A 62 0.63 8.46 -10.14
N GLN A 63 0.43 9.63 -9.51
CA GLN A 63 1.19 10.02 -8.32
C GLN A 63 0.85 9.13 -7.11
N ASP A 64 -0.42 8.78 -6.92
CA ASP A 64 -0.86 7.87 -5.86
C ASP A 64 -0.33 6.46 -6.09
N LYS A 65 -0.36 5.95 -7.33
CA LYS A 65 0.24 4.65 -7.67
C LYS A 65 1.72 4.61 -7.33
N ARG A 66 2.48 5.67 -7.64
CA ARG A 66 3.91 5.79 -7.31
C ARG A 66 4.16 5.83 -5.80
N ASN A 67 3.26 6.44 -5.04
CA ASN A 67 3.33 6.42 -3.58
C ASN A 67 3.26 4.97 -3.07
N ILE A 68 2.25 4.23 -3.52
CA ILE A 68 2.00 2.85 -3.09
C ILE A 68 3.12 1.91 -3.53
N PHE A 69 3.55 1.97 -4.80
CA PHE A 69 4.53 1.05 -5.38
C PHE A 69 5.93 1.15 -4.76
N GLY A 70 6.31 2.28 -4.16
CA GLY A 70 7.66 2.36 -3.62
C GLY A 70 7.97 3.59 -2.78
N ARG A 71 7.45 4.77 -3.09
CA ARG A 71 7.87 6.00 -2.38
C ARG A 71 7.54 5.96 -0.90
N ASN A 72 6.45 5.29 -0.52
CA ASN A 72 6.10 5.15 0.90
C ASN A 72 7.09 4.24 1.63
N MET A 73 7.47 3.10 1.04
CA MET A 73 8.48 2.22 1.63
C MET A 73 9.86 2.89 1.65
N GLU A 74 10.22 3.63 0.60
CA GLU A 74 11.44 4.45 0.56
C GLU A 74 11.49 5.44 1.72
N LYS A 75 10.42 6.19 1.98
CA LYS A 75 10.30 7.11 3.13
C LYS A 75 10.46 6.39 4.47
N ILE A 76 9.93 5.18 4.61
CA ILE A 76 10.08 4.37 5.83
C ILE A 76 11.54 3.93 6.00
N LEU A 77 12.15 3.37 4.96
CA LEU A 77 13.53 2.89 4.98
C LEU A 77 14.53 4.01 5.26
N ALA A 78 14.31 5.22 4.73
CA ALA A 78 15.14 6.40 5.00
C ALA A 78 15.17 6.81 6.49
N ARG A 79 14.22 6.33 7.31
CA ARG A 79 14.16 6.59 8.75
C ARG A 79 14.76 5.46 9.59
N VAL A 80 15.10 4.33 8.98
CA VAL A 80 15.69 3.17 9.67
C VAL A 80 17.15 3.47 9.98
N LYS A 81 17.52 3.34 11.26
CA LYS A 81 18.92 3.35 11.70
C LYS A 81 19.37 1.90 11.81
N LEU A 82 20.33 1.50 10.98
CA LEU A 82 20.93 0.17 11.10
C LEU A 82 21.86 0.16 12.33
N PRO A 83 21.88 -0.95 13.10
CA PRO A 83 22.91 -1.14 14.11
C PRO A 83 24.29 -1.19 13.45
N GLU A 84 25.31 -0.73 14.18
CA GLU A 84 26.72 -0.88 13.81
C GLU A 84 27.17 -2.35 13.78
#